data_AF-A0A0A1U489-F1
#
_entry.id   AF-A0A0A1U489-F1
#
_cell.length_a   1.000
_cell.length_b   1.000
_cell.length_c   1.000
_cell.angle_alpha   90.00
_cell.angle_beta   90.00
_cell.angle_gamma   90.00
#
_symmetry.space_group_name_H-M   'P 1'
#
loop_
_entity.id
_entity.type
_entity.pdbx_description
1 polymer ?
#
loop_
_entity_poly.entity_id
_entity_poly.type
_entity_poly.pdbx_seq_one_letter_code
_entity_poly.pdbx_strand_id
1 'polypeptide(L)'
;MSPSQLDCHSMMIVSKYFATIKDYIDVQKVCKKYSNLITRFYYNPIPLTTETRLYFPKLETLHLYSDLDEKFDIEKFFRVVIWYQVDAQTALNSSLNIVYKNISFTSEDANLFGTSFPQNTRNLMYACFKERQNLIDFKVPESVLYLDECCFENCINLTSLSIGKNVSTIGEKCFLGCSQLQHVSVPESVTSFETACFEDCFSLSTLDIPKSLCFIGNFCFKGCSSLKSVILPNEVTYIGNGCFSGCNNLKEVILSKRLFFLEDKVFSKCSNLKRITLPKSVMSIGVECFEGCGSLTRIHIPNDVSSIGEGCFSFCSSLKHIKLSKNLSILGAGCFENCYSLKKIEIPQKIRVIRSNTFRCCNSINSVVFYSDIIEEIEAFAFAYCEKLFRVVIPQTVKTIERGSFSNCTHLKTLKFPKTIKKFGHACFYRCGLDNKLLNIPQHAIENLEEREE
;
A
#
# COMPACT_ATOMS: atom_id res chain seq x y z
N MET A 1 -28.93 -23.30 44.03
CA MET A 1 -27.85 -22.29 43.98
C MET A 1 -28.48 -20.93 44.20
N SER A 2 -28.22 -20.28 45.33
CA SER A 2 -28.60 -18.87 45.52
C SER A 2 -27.84 -18.02 44.50
N PRO A 3 -28.49 -17.09 43.77
CA PRO A 3 -27.78 -16.21 42.83
C PRO A 3 -26.72 -15.42 43.61
N SER A 4 -25.47 -15.51 43.16
CA SER A 4 -24.36 -14.76 43.75
C SER A 4 -24.64 -13.26 43.62
N GLN A 5 -24.99 -12.61 44.73
CA GLN A 5 -25.17 -11.16 44.75
C GLN A 5 -23.81 -10.47 44.75
N LEU A 6 -23.57 -9.54 43.82
CA LEU A 6 -22.38 -8.68 43.80
C LEU A 6 -22.14 -8.09 45.20
N ASP A 7 -20.94 -8.24 45.74
CA ASP A 7 -20.56 -7.56 46.98
C ASP A 7 -20.31 -6.06 46.72
N CYS A 8 -20.14 -5.26 47.77
CA CYS A 8 -19.94 -3.81 47.63
C CYS A 8 -18.65 -3.43 46.89
N HIS A 9 -17.59 -4.24 46.99
CA HIS A 9 -16.33 -4.00 46.28
C HIS A 9 -16.47 -4.31 44.79
N SER A 10 -17.07 -5.44 44.46
CA SER A 10 -17.45 -5.80 43.08
C SER A 10 -18.36 -4.73 42.48
N MET A 11 -19.32 -4.20 43.24
CA MET A 11 -20.18 -3.10 42.79
C MET A 11 -19.41 -1.80 42.54
N MET A 12 -18.38 -1.49 43.34
CA MET A 12 -17.50 -0.33 43.07
C MET A 12 -16.72 -0.48 41.77
N ILE A 13 -16.32 -1.71 41.40
CA ILE A 13 -15.65 -1.97 40.11
C ILE A 13 -16.64 -1.77 38.97
N VAL A 14 -17.84 -2.35 39.08
CA VAL A 14 -18.91 -2.22 38.08
C VAL A 14 -19.34 -0.77 37.90
N SER A 15 -19.46 -0.01 39.00
CA SER A 15 -19.94 1.37 38.93
C SER A 15 -18.98 2.29 38.18
N LYS A 16 -17.70 1.93 37.99
CA LYS A 16 -16.76 2.72 37.15
C LYS A 16 -17.23 2.87 35.70
N TYR A 17 -18.16 2.03 35.24
CA TYR A 17 -18.76 2.09 33.91
C TYR A 17 -20.07 2.89 33.87
N PHE A 18 -20.49 3.47 35.00
CA PHE A 18 -21.63 4.37 35.05
C PHE A 18 -21.31 5.69 34.38
N ALA A 19 -22.27 6.24 33.65
CA ALA A 19 -22.07 7.43 32.83
C ALA A 19 -22.29 8.72 33.63
N THR A 20 -23.21 8.70 34.59
CA THR A 20 -23.65 9.91 35.30
C THR A 20 -23.77 9.67 36.80
N ILE A 21 -23.78 10.76 37.56
CA ILE A 21 -24.04 10.70 39.00
C ILE A 21 -25.40 10.06 39.34
N LYS A 22 -26.37 10.17 38.43
CA LYS A 22 -27.70 9.60 38.59
C LYS A 22 -27.65 8.08 38.69
N ASP A 23 -26.80 7.42 37.89
CA ASP A 23 -26.65 5.97 37.93
C ASP A 23 -26.20 5.48 39.32
N TYR A 24 -25.27 6.22 39.95
CA TYR A 24 -24.82 5.92 41.33
C TYR A 24 -25.95 6.12 42.34
N ILE A 25 -26.69 7.22 42.23
CA ILE A 25 -27.82 7.54 43.10
C ILE A 25 -28.92 6.47 42.98
N ASP A 26 -29.22 6.04 41.75
CA ASP A 26 -30.28 5.05 41.48
C ASP A 26 -29.90 3.69 42.08
N VAL A 27 -28.63 3.26 41.96
CA VAL A 27 -28.16 2.03 42.63
C VAL A 27 -28.27 2.12 44.15
N GLN A 28 -27.90 3.26 44.74
CA GLN A 28 -28.03 3.48 46.18
C GLN A 28 -29.50 3.46 46.66
N LYS A 29 -30.42 3.99 45.85
CA LYS A 29 -31.85 4.02 46.14
C LYS A 29 -32.52 2.65 46.01
N VAL A 30 -32.14 1.88 44.99
CA VAL A 30 -32.76 0.58 44.69
C VAL A 30 -32.27 -0.51 45.63
N CYS A 31 -31.01 -0.46 46.10
CA CYS A 31 -30.44 -1.51 46.94
C CYS A 31 -29.72 -0.96 48.18
N LYS A 32 -30.32 -1.17 49.37
CA LYS A 32 -29.74 -0.75 50.67
C LYS A 32 -28.31 -1.27 50.90
N LYS A 33 -27.96 -2.44 50.33
CA LYS A 33 -26.60 -3.02 50.37
C LYS A 33 -25.54 -2.07 49.82
N TYR A 34 -25.90 -1.25 48.83
CA TYR A 34 -24.98 -0.30 48.20
C TYR A 34 -25.21 1.14 48.64
N SER A 35 -26.00 1.38 49.69
CA SER A 35 -26.34 2.73 50.19
C SER A 35 -25.13 3.63 50.45
N ASN A 36 -23.95 3.08 50.75
CA ASN A 36 -22.72 3.84 50.96
C ASN A 36 -21.74 3.81 49.76
N LEU A 37 -22.18 3.37 48.58
CA LEU A 37 -21.33 3.20 47.38
C LEU A 37 -20.49 4.44 47.06
N ILE A 38 -21.11 5.61 46.93
CA ILE A 38 -20.39 6.84 46.54
C ILE A 38 -19.33 7.22 47.60
N THR A 39 -19.66 7.10 48.88
CA THR A 39 -18.75 7.47 49.99
C THR A 39 -17.54 6.55 50.15
N ARG A 40 -17.48 5.44 49.39
CA ARG A 40 -16.32 4.54 49.33
C ARG A 40 -15.26 4.99 48.34
N PHE A 41 -15.57 5.96 47.47
CA PHE A 41 -14.63 6.49 46.50
C PHE A 41 -13.76 7.60 47.10
N TYR A 42 -12.44 7.44 46.97
CA TYR A 42 -11.44 8.47 47.26
C TYR A 42 -11.00 9.23 46.00
N TYR A 43 -11.59 8.89 44.86
CA TYR A 43 -11.38 9.53 43.56
C TYR A 43 -12.72 9.65 42.82
N ASN A 44 -12.85 10.57 41.85
CA ASN A 44 -14.09 10.71 41.10
C ASN A 44 -14.08 9.77 39.89
N PRO A 45 -15.02 8.81 39.81
CA PRO A 45 -15.09 7.86 38.70
C PRO A 45 -15.73 8.45 37.44
N ILE A 46 -16.30 9.65 37.54
CA ILE A 46 -16.94 10.41 36.47
C ILE A 46 -16.48 11.88 36.53
N PRO A 47 -16.61 12.66 35.46
CA PRO A 47 -16.44 14.11 35.50
C PRO A 47 -17.34 14.75 36.56
N LEU A 48 -16.83 15.75 37.27
CA LEU A 48 -17.54 16.45 38.33
C LEU A 48 -17.82 17.89 37.94
N THR A 49 -18.94 18.41 38.44
CA THR A 49 -19.28 19.83 38.49
C THR A 49 -19.29 20.31 39.94
N THR A 50 -19.36 21.62 40.19
CA THR A 50 -19.54 22.17 41.54
C THR A 50 -20.69 21.50 42.30
N GLU A 51 -21.80 21.18 41.62
CA GLU A 51 -22.94 20.49 42.24
C GLU A 51 -22.65 19.01 42.54
N THR A 52 -22.09 18.27 41.57
CA THR A 52 -21.92 16.81 41.72
C THR A 52 -20.72 16.45 42.61
N ARG A 53 -19.76 17.36 42.77
CA ARG A 53 -18.62 17.23 43.68
C ARG A 53 -19.03 16.97 45.13
N LEU A 54 -20.16 17.51 45.56
CA LEU A 54 -20.68 17.37 46.92
C LEU A 54 -21.05 15.93 47.28
N TYR A 55 -21.34 15.08 46.28
CA TYR A 55 -21.65 13.66 46.50
C TYR A 55 -20.43 12.83 46.89
N PHE A 56 -19.20 13.30 46.62
CA PHE A 56 -17.95 12.60 46.90
C PHE A 56 -17.17 13.23 48.07
N PRO A 57 -17.61 13.07 49.33
CA PRO A 57 -17.05 13.81 50.47
C PRO A 57 -15.60 13.44 50.83
N LYS A 58 -15.13 12.25 50.43
CA LYS A 58 -13.78 11.73 50.74
C LYS A 58 -12.80 11.84 49.56
N LEU A 59 -13.05 12.74 48.63
CA LEU A 59 -12.26 12.87 47.41
C LEU A 59 -10.85 13.38 47.72
N GLU A 60 -9.85 12.51 47.63
CA GLU A 60 -8.43 12.82 47.80
C GLU A 60 -7.72 12.96 46.45
N THR A 61 -8.14 12.18 45.45
CA THR A 61 -7.60 12.21 44.09
C THR A 61 -8.63 12.78 43.11
N LEU A 62 -8.35 13.93 42.49
CA LEU A 62 -9.19 14.47 41.44
C LEU A 62 -8.77 13.89 40.08
N HIS A 63 -9.71 13.31 39.35
CA HIS A 63 -9.54 12.87 37.96
C HIS A 63 -10.18 13.90 37.03
N LEU A 64 -9.40 14.38 36.08
CA LEU A 64 -9.89 15.21 34.97
C LEU A 64 -9.80 14.37 33.69
N TYR A 65 -10.95 14.10 33.10
CA TYR A 65 -11.13 13.27 31.92
C TYR A 65 -11.11 14.09 30.63
N SER A 66 -11.48 15.36 30.70
CA SER A 66 -11.48 16.33 29.59
C SER A 66 -10.83 17.65 30.00
N ASP A 67 -10.31 18.41 29.04
CA ASP A 67 -9.81 19.78 29.25
C ASP A 67 -10.94 20.79 29.55
N LEU A 68 -12.19 20.39 29.23
CA LEU A 68 -13.42 21.10 29.55
C LEU A 68 -13.98 20.78 30.94
N ASP A 69 -13.42 19.78 31.65
CA ASP A 69 -13.88 19.46 33.00
C ASP A 69 -13.68 20.66 33.94
N GLU A 70 -14.64 20.85 34.85
CA GLU A 70 -14.60 21.96 35.79
C GLU A 70 -13.33 21.89 36.65
N LYS A 71 -12.54 22.96 36.60
CA LYS A 71 -11.27 23.04 37.33
C LYS A 71 -11.53 23.54 38.75
N PHE A 72 -11.51 22.60 39.69
CA PHE A 72 -11.50 22.91 41.12
C PHE A 72 -10.16 23.50 41.53
N ASP A 73 -10.08 24.01 42.76
CA ASP A 73 -8.82 24.39 43.40
C ASP A 73 -7.91 23.15 43.56
N ILE A 74 -7.08 22.91 42.55
CA ILE A 74 -6.27 21.69 42.38
C ILE A 74 -5.26 21.49 43.51
N GLU A 75 -4.86 22.57 44.20
CA GLU A 75 -3.90 22.53 45.31
C GLU A 75 -4.49 21.87 46.56
N LYS A 76 -5.82 21.80 46.67
CA LYS A 76 -6.51 21.14 47.79
C LYS A 76 -6.55 19.62 47.69
N PHE A 77 -6.17 19.05 46.55
CA PHE A 77 -6.18 17.61 46.34
C PHE A 77 -4.79 17.02 46.60
N PHE A 78 -4.77 15.89 47.31
CA PHE A 78 -3.54 15.12 47.51
C PHE A 78 -2.91 14.71 46.16
N ARG A 79 -3.75 14.40 45.17
CA ARG A 79 -3.32 14.07 43.82
C ARG A 79 -4.32 14.54 42.77
N VAL A 80 -3.83 14.98 41.63
CA VAL A 80 -4.65 15.24 40.44
C VAL A 80 -4.17 14.34 39.31
N VAL A 81 -5.09 13.65 38.64
CA VAL A 81 -4.79 12.75 37.52
C VAL A 81 -5.46 13.31 36.27
N ILE A 82 -4.65 13.68 35.30
CA ILE A 82 -5.10 14.21 34.01
C ILE A 82 -5.05 13.10 32.97
N TRP A 83 -6.21 12.78 32.39
CA TRP A 83 -6.38 11.71 31.40
C TRP A 83 -6.42 12.23 29.97
N TYR A 84 -6.86 13.47 29.76
CA TYR A 84 -6.82 14.11 28.46
C TYR A 84 -5.37 14.39 28.01
N GLN A 85 -5.20 14.60 26.71
CA GLN A 85 -3.89 14.79 26.09
C GLN A 85 -3.26 16.13 26.49
N VAL A 86 -1.97 16.11 26.82
CA VAL A 86 -1.18 17.30 27.18
C VAL A 86 0.23 17.19 26.59
N ASP A 87 0.83 18.30 26.17
CA ASP A 87 2.22 18.34 25.68
C ASP A 87 3.25 18.07 26.80
N ALA A 88 4.46 17.67 26.43
CA ALA A 88 5.48 17.30 27.41
C ALA A 88 5.97 18.48 28.26
N GLN A 89 6.10 19.67 27.67
CA GLN A 89 6.50 20.87 28.40
C GLN A 89 5.50 21.23 29.52
N THR A 90 4.19 21.21 29.24
CA THR A 90 3.15 21.44 30.25
C THR A 90 3.21 20.39 31.36
N ALA A 91 3.44 19.12 31.02
CA ALA A 91 3.56 18.07 32.03
C ALA A 91 4.82 18.23 32.92
N LEU A 92 5.94 18.66 32.34
CA LEU A 92 7.20 18.85 33.06
C LEU A 92 7.21 20.11 33.95
N ASN A 93 6.47 21.14 33.57
CA ASN A 93 6.37 22.39 34.33
C ASN A 93 5.29 22.36 35.43
N SER A 94 4.65 21.22 35.63
CA SER A 94 3.50 21.06 36.54
C SER A 94 3.90 20.80 38.00
N SER A 95 2.96 21.04 38.92
CA SER A 95 3.12 20.71 40.34
C SER A 95 3.27 19.20 40.58
N LEU A 96 4.08 18.81 41.57
CA LEU A 96 4.40 17.41 41.89
C LEU A 96 3.18 16.53 42.23
N ASN A 97 2.04 17.12 42.62
CA ASN A 97 0.80 16.39 42.89
C ASN A 97 0.00 16.03 41.62
N ILE A 98 0.41 16.53 40.44
CA ILE A 98 -0.27 16.28 39.16
C ILE A 98 0.39 15.11 38.43
N VAL A 99 -0.44 14.22 37.89
CA VAL A 99 0.00 13.05 37.13
C VAL A 99 -0.72 12.99 35.80
N TYR A 100 0.03 13.16 34.72
CA TYR A 100 -0.45 13.05 33.35
C TYR A 100 -0.38 11.61 32.88
N LYS A 101 -1.48 11.12 32.29
CA LYS A 101 -1.59 9.75 31.77
C LYS A 101 -1.42 9.65 30.25
N ASN A 102 -1.56 10.76 29.54
CA ASN A 102 -1.52 10.85 28.09
C ASN A 102 -0.66 12.05 27.65
N ILE A 103 0.67 11.89 27.68
CA ILE A 103 1.59 12.94 27.26
C ILE A 103 1.90 12.79 25.76
N SER A 104 1.79 13.88 25.03
CA SER A 104 2.21 14.01 23.63
C SER A 104 3.55 14.72 23.56
N PHE A 105 4.51 14.11 22.88
CA PHE A 105 5.85 14.67 22.68
C PHE A 105 5.91 15.28 21.28
N THR A 106 6.09 16.60 21.23
CA THR A 106 6.06 17.41 20.00
C THR A 106 7.45 17.60 19.40
N SER A 107 7.53 18.24 18.24
CA SER A 107 8.82 18.65 17.65
C SER A 107 9.54 19.73 18.47
N GLU A 108 8.78 20.61 19.13
CA GLU A 108 9.28 21.60 20.09
C GLU A 108 9.89 20.91 21.31
N ASP A 109 9.20 19.91 21.86
CA ASP A 109 9.74 19.09 22.95
C ASP A 109 11.03 18.36 22.55
N ALA A 110 11.09 17.82 21.33
CA ALA A 110 12.32 17.21 20.81
C ALA A 110 13.47 18.22 20.66
N ASN A 111 13.19 19.50 20.36
CA ASN A 111 14.22 20.56 20.34
C ASN A 111 14.77 20.85 21.74
N LEU A 112 13.91 20.83 22.77
CA LEU A 112 14.27 21.18 24.14
C LEU A 112 14.91 20.01 24.89
N PHE A 113 14.35 18.81 24.75
CA PHE A 113 14.67 17.65 25.57
C PHE A 113 15.41 16.54 24.79
N GLY A 114 15.56 16.70 23.47
CA GLY A 114 16.16 15.69 22.61
C GLY A 114 15.35 14.40 22.60
N THR A 115 15.98 13.30 23.00
CA THR A 115 15.37 11.96 23.10
C THR A 115 14.97 11.59 24.52
N SER A 116 14.89 12.56 25.43
CA SER A 116 14.49 12.35 26.83
C SER A 116 12.98 12.50 26.98
N PHE A 117 12.28 11.41 27.30
CA PHE A 117 10.82 11.36 27.39
C PHE A 117 10.31 11.43 28.83
N PRO A 118 9.28 12.25 29.12
CA PRO A 118 8.54 12.16 30.37
C PRO A 118 7.89 10.78 30.58
N GLN A 119 7.63 10.43 31.84
CA GLN A 119 6.88 9.22 32.13
C GLN A 119 5.45 9.32 31.58
N ASN A 120 4.97 8.26 30.92
CA ASN A 120 3.67 8.22 30.24
C ASN A 120 3.57 9.06 28.96
N THR A 121 4.68 9.34 28.28
CA THR A 121 4.63 9.72 26.86
C THR A 121 3.94 8.60 26.06
N ARG A 122 2.79 8.93 25.47
CA ARG A 122 1.95 8.02 24.68
C ARG A 122 2.01 8.31 23.19
N ASN A 123 2.29 9.55 22.80
CA ASN A 123 2.24 9.97 21.40
C ASN A 123 3.54 10.68 21.02
N LEU A 124 4.13 10.31 19.89
CA LEU A 124 5.14 11.13 19.22
C LEU A 124 4.42 11.83 18.06
N MET A 125 4.24 13.14 18.19
CA MET A 125 3.35 13.93 17.33
C MET A 125 3.96 14.19 15.95
N TYR A 126 3.16 14.81 15.07
CA TYR A 126 3.54 15.23 13.73
C TYR A 126 4.98 15.78 13.66
N ALA A 127 5.78 15.21 12.78
CA ALA A 127 7.15 15.65 12.49
C ALA A 127 8.08 15.78 13.71
N CYS A 128 7.82 15.06 14.81
CA CYS A 128 8.53 15.20 16.08
C CYS A 128 10.07 15.16 15.96
N PHE A 129 10.59 14.21 15.19
CA PHE A 129 12.02 14.02 14.89
C PHE A 129 12.37 14.27 13.42
N LYS A 130 11.54 14.98 12.66
CA LYS A 130 11.82 15.28 11.25
C LYS A 130 13.19 15.97 11.09
N GLU A 131 13.94 15.53 10.08
CA GLU A 131 15.24 16.08 9.65
C GLU A 131 16.33 16.06 10.73
N ARG A 132 16.20 15.20 11.76
CA ARG A 132 17.19 15.08 12.83
C ARG A 132 18.42 14.30 12.39
N GLN A 133 19.41 15.02 11.88
CA GLN A 133 20.67 14.45 11.40
C GLN A 133 21.53 13.81 12.49
N ASN A 134 21.29 14.13 13.77
CA ASN A 134 22.05 13.56 14.89
C ASN A 134 21.52 12.20 15.35
N LEU A 135 20.36 11.74 14.84
CA LEU A 135 19.84 10.41 15.16
C LEU A 135 20.54 9.35 14.31
N ILE A 136 21.26 8.45 14.98
CA ILE A 136 21.95 7.32 14.35
C ILE A 136 21.23 6.00 14.66
N ASP A 137 20.80 5.85 15.91
CA ASP A 137 19.92 4.79 16.38
C ASP A 137 18.83 5.40 17.24
N PHE A 138 17.66 4.76 17.30
CA PHE A 138 16.55 5.23 18.12
C PHE A 138 15.68 4.08 18.62
N LYS A 139 15.33 4.13 19.91
CA LYS A 139 14.38 3.20 20.52
C LYS A 139 13.15 3.97 20.98
N VAL A 140 12.02 3.71 20.34
CA VAL A 140 10.72 4.24 20.77
C VAL A 140 10.37 3.62 22.13
N PRO A 141 10.07 4.42 23.17
CA PRO A 141 9.73 3.89 24.49
C PRO A 141 8.48 3.00 24.47
N GLU A 142 8.44 1.99 25.33
CA GLU A 142 7.29 1.07 25.49
C GLU A 142 5.99 1.76 25.93
N SER A 143 6.07 2.98 26.46
CA SER A 143 4.88 3.76 26.83
C SER A 143 4.19 4.36 25.61
N VAL A 144 4.89 4.54 24.49
CA VAL A 144 4.35 5.13 23.27
C VAL A 144 3.39 4.14 22.61
N LEU A 145 2.26 4.67 22.16
CA LEU A 145 1.17 3.97 21.50
C LEU A 145 1.04 4.41 20.02
N TYR A 146 1.42 5.66 19.71
CA TYR A 146 1.24 6.24 18.37
C TYR A 146 2.50 6.99 17.91
N LEU A 147 2.91 6.69 16.68
CA LEU A 147 3.86 7.50 15.90
C LEU A 147 3.05 8.23 14.84
N ASP A 148 3.03 9.55 14.88
CA ASP A 148 2.21 10.37 13.98
C ASP A 148 2.90 10.59 12.61
N GLU A 149 2.22 11.30 11.71
CA GLU A 149 2.72 11.60 10.36
C GLU A 149 4.11 12.28 10.40
N CYS A 150 4.98 11.87 9.48
CA CYS A 150 6.33 12.41 9.29
C CYS A 150 7.25 12.34 10.53
N CYS A 151 6.94 11.53 11.56
CA CYS A 151 7.63 11.55 12.85
C CYS A 151 9.17 11.50 12.73
N PHE A 152 9.74 10.70 11.83
CA PHE A 152 11.18 10.57 11.57
C PHE A 152 11.56 10.93 10.13
N GLU A 153 10.72 11.66 9.39
CA GLU A 153 10.98 12.01 7.99
C GLU A 153 12.38 12.63 7.83
N ASN A 154 13.14 12.21 6.81
CA ASN A 154 14.48 12.69 6.48
C ASN A 154 15.49 12.63 7.63
N CYS A 155 15.36 11.68 8.57
CA CYS A 155 16.45 11.30 9.48
C CYS A 155 17.55 10.53 8.73
N ILE A 156 18.28 11.22 7.87
CA ILE A 156 19.19 10.61 6.87
C ILE A 156 20.36 9.80 7.46
N ASN A 157 20.69 10.00 8.74
CA ASN A 157 21.75 9.26 9.43
C ASN A 157 21.22 8.12 10.31
N LEU A 158 19.90 7.97 10.42
CA LEU A 158 19.28 6.91 11.21
C LEU A 158 19.51 5.56 10.52
N THR A 159 20.28 4.69 11.17
CA THR A 159 20.67 3.37 10.65
C THR A 159 19.79 2.24 11.17
N SER A 160 19.27 2.37 12.39
CA SER A 160 18.41 1.37 13.01
C SER A 160 17.37 2.00 13.90
N LEU A 161 16.18 1.40 13.95
CA LEU A 161 15.10 1.84 14.81
C LEU A 161 14.33 0.66 15.41
N SER A 162 14.06 0.72 16.71
CA SER A 162 13.23 -0.26 17.43
C SER A 162 11.96 0.40 17.93
N ILE A 163 10.81 -0.10 17.47
CA ILE A 163 9.50 0.41 17.86
C ILE A 163 9.02 -0.35 19.11
N GLY A 164 8.56 0.38 20.13
CA GLY A 164 8.06 -0.20 21.38
C GLY A 164 6.84 -1.09 21.15
N LYS A 165 6.68 -2.15 21.95
CA LYS A 165 5.73 -3.24 21.69
C LYS A 165 4.24 -2.86 21.75
N ASN A 166 3.94 -1.69 22.30
CA ASN A 166 2.58 -1.18 22.47
C ASN A 166 2.19 -0.18 21.38
N VAL A 167 3.08 0.13 20.45
CA VAL A 167 2.76 1.02 19.32
C VAL A 167 1.78 0.30 18.39
N SER A 168 0.59 0.85 18.25
CA SER A 168 -0.47 0.30 17.38
C SER A 168 -0.52 0.97 16.01
N THR A 169 0.02 2.18 15.90
CA THR A 169 -0.12 3.01 14.69
C THR A 169 1.20 3.67 14.33
N ILE A 170 1.54 3.59 13.03
CA ILE A 170 2.65 4.30 12.41
C ILE A 170 2.05 5.16 11.30
N GLY A 171 2.15 6.48 11.46
CA GLY A 171 1.52 7.45 10.56
C GLY A 171 2.12 7.51 9.15
N GLU A 172 1.48 8.27 8.28
CA GLU A 172 1.97 8.51 6.92
C GLU A 172 3.39 9.08 6.92
N LYS A 173 4.21 8.67 5.95
CA LYS A 173 5.58 9.19 5.76
C LYS A 173 6.48 9.11 7.01
N CYS A 174 6.16 8.27 7.98
CA CYS A 174 6.82 8.27 9.29
C CYS A 174 8.35 8.14 9.18
N PHE A 175 8.86 7.33 8.24
CA PHE A 175 10.29 7.15 7.97
C PHE A 175 10.68 7.57 6.54
N LEU A 176 9.87 8.37 5.85
CA LEU A 176 10.16 8.86 4.50
C LEU A 176 11.56 9.46 4.45
N GLY A 177 12.38 9.04 3.48
CA GLY A 177 13.72 9.60 3.25
C GLY A 177 14.77 9.25 4.32
N CYS A 178 14.51 8.30 5.23
CA CYS A 178 15.52 7.74 6.12
C CYS A 178 16.52 6.87 5.33
N SER A 179 17.34 7.51 4.50
CA SER A 179 18.13 6.88 3.44
C SER A 179 19.16 5.84 3.92
N GLN A 180 19.66 5.98 5.15
CA GLN A 180 20.60 5.04 5.78
C GLN A 180 19.92 3.98 6.66
N LEU A 181 18.59 3.97 6.77
CA LEU A 181 17.87 3.03 7.63
C LEU A 181 17.98 1.62 7.07
N GLN A 182 18.67 0.73 7.81
CA GLN A 182 18.95 -0.64 7.36
C GLN A 182 17.96 -1.66 7.92
N HIS A 183 17.47 -1.40 9.14
CA HIS A 183 16.62 -2.31 9.90
C HIS A 183 15.62 -1.54 10.77
N VAL A 184 14.37 -2.00 10.75
CA VAL A 184 13.30 -1.52 11.63
C VAL A 184 12.64 -2.72 12.29
N SER A 185 12.66 -2.74 13.63
CA SER A 185 11.92 -3.74 14.39
C SER A 185 10.50 -3.23 14.64
N VAL A 186 9.54 -3.82 13.92
CA VAL A 186 8.11 -3.48 14.00
C VAL A 186 7.39 -4.47 14.92
N PRO A 187 6.59 -4.03 15.91
CA PRO A 187 5.90 -4.92 16.83
C PRO A 187 4.63 -5.53 16.21
N GLU A 188 4.20 -6.67 16.75
CA GLU A 188 3.00 -7.41 16.32
C GLU A 188 1.67 -6.66 16.56
N SER A 189 1.69 -5.55 17.29
CA SER A 189 0.54 -4.66 17.48
C SER A 189 0.22 -3.79 16.26
N VAL A 190 1.16 -3.62 15.32
CA VAL A 190 0.97 -2.79 14.13
C VAL A 190 0.18 -3.57 13.07
N THR A 191 -0.99 -3.03 12.70
CA THR A 191 -1.90 -3.65 11.73
C THR A 191 -1.88 -3.00 10.35
N SER A 192 -1.27 -1.82 10.22
CA SER A 192 -1.14 -1.10 8.95
C SER A 192 0.22 -0.42 8.81
N PHE A 193 0.70 -0.36 7.57
CA PHE A 193 1.71 0.61 7.15
C PHE A 193 1.04 1.64 6.25
N GLU A 194 1.08 2.89 6.64
CA GLU A 194 0.38 3.96 5.93
C GLU A 194 1.18 4.46 4.70
N THR A 195 0.58 5.42 3.98
CA THR A 195 1.16 5.99 2.75
C THR A 195 2.61 6.45 2.97
N ALA A 196 3.50 6.04 2.06
CA ALA A 196 4.91 6.43 1.99
C ALA A 196 5.72 6.20 3.30
N CYS A 197 5.26 5.30 4.19
CA CYS A 197 5.86 5.10 5.51
C CYS A 197 7.38 4.86 5.47
N PHE A 198 7.90 4.13 4.48
CA PHE A 198 9.33 3.84 4.28
C PHE A 198 9.80 4.25 2.88
N GLU A 199 9.13 5.20 2.23
CA GLU A 199 9.57 5.69 0.92
C GLU A 199 11.01 6.24 1.01
N ASP A 200 11.83 5.95 0.01
CA ASP A 200 13.24 6.35 -0.12
C ASP A 200 14.15 5.95 1.06
N CYS A 201 13.78 4.90 1.82
CA CYS A 201 14.68 4.19 2.72
C CYS A 201 15.66 3.31 1.92
N PHE A 202 16.58 3.93 1.17
CA PHE A 202 17.43 3.25 0.18
C PHE A 202 18.23 2.07 0.73
N SER A 203 18.65 2.15 2.01
CA SER A 203 19.46 1.13 2.68
C SER A 203 18.64 0.01 3.34
N LEU A 204 17.31 0.10 3.35
CA LEU A 204 16.45 -0.88 4.03
C LEU A 204 16.55 -2.22 3.31
N SER A 205 17.22 -3.18 3.95
CA SER A 205 17.55 -4.47 3.33
C SER A 205 16.66 -5.61 3.82
N THR A 206 16.15 -5.48 5.04
CA THR A 206 15.24 -6.41 5.72
C THR A 206 14.21 -5.61 6.48
N LEU A 207 12.98 -6.14 6.55
CA LEU A 207 11.91 -5.60 7.35
C LEU A 207 11.19 -6.74 8.04
N ASP A 208 11.05 -6.64 9.36
CA ASP A 208 10.19 -7.54 10.11
C ASP A 208 8.73 -7.12 9.87
N ILE A 209 8.00 -7.94 9.12
CA ILE A 209 6.58 -7.70 8.81
C ILE A 209 5.73 -8.41 9.86
N PRO A 210 4.93 -7.68 10.67
CA PRO A 210 4.12 -8.28 11.72
C PRO A 210 3.03 -9.17 11.13
N LYS A 211 2.69 -10.27 11.79
CA LYS A 211 1.74 -11.27 11.27
C LYS A 211 0.31 -10.74 11.19
N SER A 212 0.00 -9.74 12.01
CA SER A 212 -1.26 -9.01 12.08
C SER A 212 -1.41 -7.91 11.01
N LEU A 213 -0.40 -7.69 10.16
CA LEU A 213 -0.45 -6.66 9.12
C LEU A 213 -1.55 -6.97 8.10
N CYS A 214 -2.48 -6.03 7.95
CA CYS A 214 -3.63 -6.15 7.05
C CYS A 214 -3.53 -5.19 5.84
N PHE A 215 -2.87 -4.05 6.01
CA PHE A 215 -2.88 -2.94 5.04
C PHE A 215 -1.49 -2.38 4.79
N ILE A 216 -1.15 -2.13 3.53
CA ILE A 216 0.09 -1.46 3.10
C ILE A 216 -0.28 -0.34 2.13
N GLY A 217 -0.01 0.90 2.52
CA GLY A 217 -0.40 2.12 1.82
C GLY A 217 0.37 2.37 0.52
N ASN A 218 -0.05 3.42 -0.20
CA ASN A 218 0.58 3.84 -1.45
C ASN A 218 2.05 4.20 -1.20
N PHE A 219 2.94 3.82 -2.11
CA PHE A 219 4.37 4.15 -2.09
C PHE A 219 5.14 3.71 -0.84
N CYS A 220 4.56 2.85 0.02
CA CYS A 220 5.09 2.53 1.35
C CYS A 220 6.57 2.11 1.35
N PHE A 221 7.03 1.36 0.36
CA PHE A 221 8.44 0.95 0.19
C PHE A 221 9.04 1.44 -1.13
N LYS A 222 8.47 2.49 -1.73
CA LYS A 222 9.00 3.06 -2.96
C LYS A 222 10.45 3.48 -2.73
N GLY A 223 11.34 3.15 -3.67
CA GLY A 223 12.76 3.49 -3.56
C GLY A 223 13.56 2.67 -2.55
N CYS A 224 12.99 1.68 -1.85
CA CYS A 224 13.74 0.76 -0.96
C CYS A 224 14.69 -0.15 -1.76
N SER A 225 15.73 0.43 -2.35
CA SER A 225 16.54 -0.19 -3.39
C SER A 225 17.44 -1.32 -2.89
N SER A 226 17.69 -1.40 -1.57
CA SER A 226 18.43 -2.49 -0.92
C SER A 226 17.56 -3.69 -0.52
N LEU A 227 16.23 -3.59 -0.60
CA LEU A 227 15.31 -4.63 -0.17
C LEU A 227 15.44 -5.87 -1.07
N LYS A 228 15.78 -7.03 -0.50
CA LYS A 228 16.11 -8.25 -1.28
C LYS A 228 14.93 -9.19 -1.45
N SER A 229 14.09 -9.30 -0.43
CA SER A 229 12.95 -10.21 -0.40
C SER A 229 11.85 -9.67 0.50
N VAL A 230 10.60 -9.94 0.15
CA VAL A 230 9.43 -9.58 0.95
C VAL A 230 8.53 -10.80 1.14
N ILE A 231 8.15 -11.07 2.38
CA ILE A 231 7.21 -12.13 2.73
C ILE A 231 6.01 -11.49 3.42
N LEU A 232 4.92 -11.32 2.68
CA LEU A 232 3.70 -10.74 3.23
C LEU A 232 2.89 -11.80 4.00
N PRO A 233 2.36 -11.48 5.19
CA PRO A 233 1.47 -12.38 5.90
C PRO A 233 0.14 -12.53 5.15
N ASN A 234 -0.55 -13.65 5.37
CA ASN A 234 -1.80 -13.96 4.68
C ASN A 234 -2.96 -13.02 5.05
N GLU A 235 -2.82 -12.22 6.10
CA GLU A 235 -3.83 -11.24 6.54
C GLU A 235 -3.80 -9.96 5.69
N VAL A 236 -2.73 -9.69 4.93
CA VAL A 236 -2.68 -8.53 4.03
C VAL A 236 -3.76 -8.64 2.97
N THR A 237 -4.67 -7.68 2.93
CA THR A 237 -5.76 -7.61 1.95
C THR A 237 -5.54 -6.51 0.91
N TYR A 238 -4.65 -5.56 1.18
CA TYR A 238 -4.39 -4.41 0.31
C TYR A 238 -2.89 -4.06 0.22
N ILE A 239 -2.44 -3.75 -1.00
CA ILE A 239 -1.12 -3.19 -1.31
C ILE A 239 -1.34 -1.99 -2.22
N GLY A 240 -0.96 -0.81 -1.76
CA GLY A 240 -1.21 0.44 -2.47
C GLY A 240 -0.37 0.63 -3.73
N ASN A 241 -0.75 1.66 -4.48
CA ASN A 241 -0.08 2.10 -5.72
C ASN A 241 1.41 2.34 -5.48
N GLY A 242 2.26 1.84 -6.37
CA GLY A 242 3.70 2.08 -6.32
C GLY A 242 4.41 1.53 -5.07
N CYS A 243 3.77 0.65 -4.29
CA CYS A 243 4.26 0.24 -2.98
C CYS A 243 5.72 -0.24 -2.98
N PHE A 244 6.15 -1.03 -3.96
CA PHE A 244 7.54 -1.51 -4.09
C PHE A 244 8.24 -0.90 -5.31
N SER A 245 7.75 0.22 -5.84
CA SER A 245 8.33 0.83 -7.04
C SER A 245 9.80 1.21 -6.80
N GLY A 246 10.70 0.86 -7.72
CA GLY A 246 12.12 1.16 -7.59
C GLY A 246 12.88 0.32 -6.54
N CYS A 247 12.28 -0.76 -6.01
CA CYS A 247 12.99 -1.77 -5.21
C CYS A 247 13.93 -2.60 -6.09
N ASN A 248 15.00 -1.98 -6.59
CA ASN A 248 15.86 -2.54 -7.65
C ASN A 248 16.51 -3.87 -7.29
N ASN A 249 16.82 -4.15 -6.01
CA ASN A 249 17.41 -5.41 -5.57
C ASN A 249 16.39 -6.49 -5.16
N LEU A 250 15.09 -6.21 -5.27
CA LEU A 250 14.04 -7.15 -4.88
C LEU A 250 14.03 -8.35 -5.83
N LYS A 251 14.35 -9.54 -5.32
CA LYS A 251 14.48 -10.78 -6.10
C LYS A 251 13.27 -11.68 -5.99
N GLU A 252 12.63 -11.68 -4.83
CA GLU A 252 11.53 -12.58 -4.47
C GLU A 252 10.48 -11.85 -3.63
N VAL A 253 9.21 -12.10 -3.96
CA VAL A 253 8.06 -11.58 -3.22
C VAL A 253 7.06 -12.72 -3.02
N ILE A 254 6.72 -12.98 -1.76
CA ILE A 254 5.62 -13.87 -1.39
C ILE A 254 4.42 -12.99 -1.04
N LEU A 255 3.41 -13.01 -1.91
CA LEU A 255 2.18 -12.24 -1.77
C LEU A 255 1.17 -12.95 -0.85
N SER A 256 0.34 -12.16 -0.19
CA SER A 256 -0.83 -12.68 0.52
C SER A 256 -1.82 -13.33 -0.42
N LYS A 257 -2.41 -14.45 0.02
CA LYS A 257 -3.46 -15.16 -0.72
C LYS A 257 -4.80 -14.44 -0.76
N ARG A 258 -4.97 -13.35 -0.01
CA ARG A 258 -6.23 -12.58 0.09
C ARG A 258 -6.27 -11.34 -0.81
N LEU A 259 -5.25 -11.11 -1.62
CA LEU A 259 -5.23 -9.99 -2.55
C LEU A 259 -6.19 -10.23 -3.72
N PHE A 260 -7.06 -9.26 -3.98
CA PHE A 260 -7.95 -9.25 -5.14
C PHE A 260 -7.41 -8.43 -6.30
N PHE A 261 -6.57 -7.44 -6.01
CA PHE A 261 -6.04 -6.50 -6.99
C PHE A 261 -4.54 -6.32 -6.77
N LEU A 262 -3.81 -6.13 -7.87
CA LEU A 262 -2.52 -5.47 -7.82
C LEU A 262 -2.70 -4.08 -8.41
N GLU A 263 -2.50 -3.07 -7.59
CA GLU A 263 -2.64 -1.67 -7.96
C GLU A 263 -1.56 -1.22 -8.98
N ASP A 264 -1.63 0.04 -9.39
CA ASP A 264 -0.71 0.61 -10.37
C ASP A 264 0.72 0.64 -9.81
N LYS A 265 1.71 0.37 -10.66
CA LYS A 265 3.15 0.51 -10.36
C LYS A 265 3.69 -0.29 -9.17
N VAL A 266 2.93 -1.23 -8.60
CA VAL A 266 3.31 -1.93 -7.35
C VAL A 266 4.74 -2.46 -7.39
N PHE A 267 5.16 -3.07 -8.50
CA PHE A 267 6.51 -3.59 -8.72
C PHE A 267 7.25 -2.86 -9.87
N SER A 268 6.82 -1.66 -10.26
CA SER A 268 7.49 -0.89 -11.31
C SER A 268 8.97 -0.68 -10.95
N LYS A 269 9.86 -0.88 -11.91
CA LYS A 269 11.32 -0.79 -11.80
C LYS A 269 11.95 -1.76 -10.78
N CYS A 270 11.27 -2.84 -10.38
CA CYS A 270 11.91 -3.94 -9.64
C CYS A 270 12.83 -4.76 -10.57
N SER A 271 13.93 -4.17 -11.01
CA SER A 271 14.77 -4.68 -12.10
C SER A 271 15.41 -6.05 -11.86
N ASN A 272 15.63 -6.44 -10.59
CA ASN A 272 16.12 -7.77 -10.22
C ASN A 272 15.02 -8.81 -9.87
N LEU A 273 13.74 -8.46 -10.00
CA LEU A 273 12.64 -9.39 -9.69
C LEU A 273 12.63 -10.52 -10.71
N LYS A 274 13.02 -11.73 -10.29
CA LYS A 274 13.19 -12.87 -11.21
C LYS A 274 11.92 -13.67 -11.40
N ARG A 275 11.14 -13.81 -10.33
CA ARG A 275 9.92 -14.63 -10.26
C ARG A 275 8.96 -13.99 -9.26
N ILE A 276 7.67 -14.06 -9.59
CA ILE A 276 6.58 -13.73 -8.69
C ILE A 276 5.43 -14.70 -8.95
N THR A 277 4.78 -15.16 -7.88
CA THR A 277 3.57 -15.99 -7.97
C THR A 277 2.39 -15.14 -7.56
N LEU A 278 1.48 -14.90 -8.50
CA LEU A 278 0.25 -14.16 -8.24
C LEU A 278 -0.76 -15.05 -7.49
N PRO A 279 -1.43 -14.53 -6.45
CA PRO A 279 -2.53 -15.22 -5.77
C PRO A 279 -3.65 -15.58 -6.75
N LYS A 280 -4.31 -16.72 -6.54
CA LYS A 280 -5.42 -17.16 -7.40
C LYS A 280 -6.63 -16.21 -7.38
N SER A 281 -6.79 -15.46 -6.30
CA SER A 281 -7.86 -14.49 -6.07
C SER A 281 -7.71 -13.19 -6.86
N VAL A 282 -6.55 -12.93 -7.48
CA VAL A 282 -6.32 -11.69 -8.23
C VAL A 282 -7.24 -11.62 -9.44
N MET A 283 -7.99 -10.52 -9.55
CA MET A 283 -8.96 -10.22 -10.60
C MET A 283 -8.47 -9.16 -11.59
N SER A 284 -7.58 -8.25 -11.17
CA SER A 284 -6.95 -7.26 -12.06
C SER A 284 -5.51 -6.96 -11.69
N ILE A 285 -4.75 -6.51 -12.68
CA ILE A 285 -3.37 -6.04 -12.54
C ILE A 285 -3.29 -4.63 -13.14
N GLY A 286 -2.87 -3.66 -12.33
CA GLY A 286 -2.86 -2.24 -12.65
C GLY A 286 -1.85 -1.82 -13.72
N VAL A 287 -1.89 -0.52 -14.03
CA VAL A 287 -1.01 0.18 -14.96
C VAL A 287 0.43 0.09 -14.47
N GLU A 288 1.35 -0.23 -15.38
CA GLU A 288 2.79 -0.27 -15.13
C GLU A 288 3.21 -1.16 -13.94
N CYS A 289 2.35 -2.09 -13.51
CA CYS A 289 2.54 -2.87 -12.28
C CYS A 289 3.88 -3.61 -12.22
N PHE A 290 4.37 -4.13 -13.36
CA PHE A 290 5.68 -4.79 -13.52
C PHE A 290 6.58 -4.07 -14.54
N GLU A 291 6.31 -2.80 -14.85
CA GLU A 291 7.11 -2.02 -15.78
C GLU A 291 8.59 -2.07 -15.35
N GLY A 292 9.54 -2.29 -16.26
CA GLY A 292 10.96 -2.30 -15.95
C GLY A 292 11.43 -3.46 -15.05
N CYS A 293 10.63 -4.52 -14.85
CA CYS A 293 11.08 -5.77 -14.23
C CYS A 293 12.01 -6.56 -15.16
N GLY A 294 13.19 -6.00 -15.46
CA GLY A 294 14.10 -6.49 -16.50
C GLY A 294 14.61 -7.92 -16.31
N SER A 295 14.62 -8.44 -15.08
CA SER A 295 15.02 -9.82 -14.77
C SER A 295 13.86 -10.84 -14.76
N LEU A 296 12.61 -10.40 -14.92
CA LEU A 296 11.45 -11.28 -14.84
C LEU A 296 11.41 -12.20 -16.06
N THR A 297 11.60 -13.50 -15.84
CA THR A 297 11.72 -14.47 -16.95
C THR A 297 10.41 -15.15 -17.30
N ARG A 298 9.52 -15.30 -16.32
CA ARG A 298 8.20 -15.94 -16.45
C ARG A 298 7.28 -15.40 -15.37
N ILE A 299 6.02 -15.21 -15.75
CA ILE A 299 4.92 -14.95 -14.81
C ILE A 299 3.69 -15.77 -15.23
N HIS A 300 2.95 -16.27 -14.25
CA HIS A 300 1.67 -16.95 -14.49
C HIS A 300 0.53 -16.02 -14.10
N ILE A 301 -0.30 -15.64 -15.06
CA ILE A 301 -1.50 -14.85 -14.81
C ILE A 301 -2.62 -15.80 -14.37
N PRO A 302 -3.25 -15.60 -13.20
CA PRO A 302 -4.38 -16.40 -12.74
C PRO A 302 -5.55 -16.37 -13.72
N ASN A 303 -6.33 -17.45 -13.76
CA ASN A 303 -7.41 -17.63 -14.75
C ASN A 303 -8.59 -16.65 -14.58
N ASP A 304 -8.73 -16.01 -13.43
CA ASP A 304 -9.83 -15.09 -13.12
C ASP A 304 -9.46 -13.63 -13.35
N VAL A 305 -8.21 -13.34 -13.73
CA VAL A 305 -7.80 -12.00 -14.14
C VAL A 305 -8.57 -11.57 -15.39
N SER A 306 -9.33 -10.49 -15.29
CA SER A 306 -10.12 -9.91 -16.39
C SER A 306 -9.44 -8.72 -17.07
N SER A 307 -8.53 -8.03 -16.37
CA SER A 307 -7.82 -6.86 -16.90
C SER A 307 -6.34 -6.82 -16.52
N ILE A 308 -5.52 -6.41 -17.48
CA ILE A 308 -4.11 -6.05 -17.32
C ILE A 308 -3.95 -4.62 -17.86
N GLY A 309 -3.46 -3.71 -17.02
CA GLY A 309 -3.33 -2.29 -17.29
C GLY A 309 -2.31 -1.93 -18.38
N GLU A 310 -2.31 -0.65 -18.75
CA GLU A 310 -1.35 -0.05 -19.68
C GLU A 310 0.09 -0.24 -19.17
N GLY A 311 1.04 -0.52 -20.07
CA GLY A 311 2.46 -0.65 -19.74
C GLY A 311 2.82 -1.73 -18.72
N CYS A 312 1.89 -2.61 -18.33
CA CYS A 312 2.03 -3.48 -17.16
C CYS A 312 3.31 -4.32 -17.16
N PHE A 313 3.75 -4.85 -18.31
CA PHE A 313 5.02 -5.57 -18.48
C PHE A 313 5.99 -4.84 -19.41
N SER A 314 5.81 -3.53 -19.62
CA SER A 314 6.72 -2.74 -20.45
C SER A 314 8.15 -2.85 -19.90
N PHE A 315 9.15 -2.93 -20.77
CA PHE A 315 10.57 -3.12 -20.42
C PHE A 315 10.88 -4.38 -19.58
N CYS A 316 10.00 -5.40 -19.54
CA CYS A 316 10.32 -6.74 -19.03
C CYS A 316 11.23 -7.49 -20.02
N SER A 317 12.45 -7.00 -20.21
CA SER A 317 13.38 -7.42 -21.28
C SER A 317 13.76 -8.90 -21.27
N SER A 318 13.72 -9.57 -20.10
CA SER A 318 14.00 -11.00 -19.95
C SER A 318 12.77 -11.91 -20.02
N LEU A 319 11.55 -11.37 -20.17
CA LEU A 319 10.32 -12.16 -20.15
C LEU A 319 10.24 -13.05 -21.39
N LYS A 320 10.37 -14.37 -21.21
CA LYS A 320 10.38 -15.34 -22.32
C LYS A 320 9.01 -15.94 -22.59
N HIS A 321 8.24 -16.16 -21.51
CA HIS A 321 6.98 -16.86 -21.54
C HIS A 321 5.99 -16.23 -20.57
N ILE A 322 4.80 -15.93 -21.06
CA ILE A 322 3.66 -15.52 -20.26
C ILE A 322 2.43 -16.27 -20.76
N LYS A 323 1.65 -16.81 -19.83
CA LYS A 323 0.34 -17.39 -20.12
C LYS A 323 -0.71 -16.40 -19.63
N LEU A 324 -1.48 -15.83 -20.55
CA LEU A 324 -2.57 -14.92 -20.26
C LEU A 324 -3.80 -15.67 -19.72
N SER A 325 -4.63 -14.96 -18.96
CA SER A 325 -5.90 -15.47 -18.45
C SER A 325 -6.90 -15.72 -19.58
N LYS A 326 -7.65 -16.83 -19.51
CA LYS A 326 -8.77 -17.10 -20.44
C LYS A 326 -9.91 -16.08 -20.31
N ASN A 327 -10.03 -15.43 -19.16
CA ASN A 327 -11.07 -14.45 -18.86
C ASN A 327 -10.64 -13.00 -19.20
N LEU A 328 -9.42 -12.80 -19.70
CA LEU A 328 -8.88 -11.49 -20.00
C LEU A 328 -9.67 -10.79 -21.12
N SER A 329 -10.35 -9.69 -20.78
CA SER A 329 -11.08 -8.82 -21.72
C SER A 329 -10.35 -7.52 -22.01
N ILE A 330 -9.44 -7.10 -21.11
CA ILE A 330 -8.66 -5.86 -21.25
C ILE A 330 -7.16 -6.19 -21.19
N LEU A 331 -6.46 -5.89 -22.28
CA LEU A 331 -5.00 -5.83 -22.35
C LEU A 331 -4.59 -4.40 -22.72
N GLY A 332 -3.99 -3.67 -21.78
CA GLY A 332 -3.66 -2.25 -21.92
C GLY A 332 -2.67 -1.95 -23.05
N ALA A 333 -2.62 -0.67 -23.48
CA ALA A 333 -1.62 -0.20 -24.44
C ALA A 333 -0.20 -0.41 -23.90
N GLY A 334 0.78 -0.62 -24.78
CA GLY A 334 2.18 -0.80 -24.38
C GLY A 334 2.46 -1.96 -23.42
N CYS A 335 1.50 -2.87 -23.18
CA CYS A 335 1.59 -3.82 -22.07
C CYS A 335 2.85 -4.70 -22.11
N PHE A 336 3.33 -5.06 -23.29
CA PHE A 336 4.58 -5.80 -23.50
C PHE A 336 5.60 -5.00 -24.31
N GLU A 337 5.50 -3.67 -24.35
CA GLU A 337 6.47 -2.85 -25.06
C GLU A 337 7.90 -3.14 -24.55
N ASN A 338 8.87 -3.24 -25.46
CA ASN A 338 10.28 -3.55 -25.16
C ASN A 338 10.49 -4.90 -24.41
N CYS A 339 9.57 -5.87 -24.54
CA CYS A 339 9.79 -7.26 -24.10
C CYS A 339 10.68 -8.03 -25.09
N TYR A 340 11.96 -7.67 -25.17
CA TYR A 340 12.91 -8.18 -26.17
C TYR A 340 13.06 -9.72 -26.23
N SER A 341 12.81 -10.42 -25.12
CA SER A 341 12.96 -11.89 -25.02
C SER A 341 11.67 -12.67 -25.26
N LEU A 342 10.52 -12.01 -25.41
CA LEU A 342 9.23 -12.69 -25.55
C LEU A 342 9.19 -13.42 -26.89
N LYS A 343 8.97 -14.75 -26.89
CA LYS A 343 9.06 -15.57 -28.12
C LYS A 343 7.72 -15.88 -28.75
N LYS A 344 6.71 -16.09 -27.92
CA LYS A 344 5.37 -16.51 -28.32
C LYS A 344 4.34 -15.81 -27.45
N ILE A 345 3.23 -15.40 -28.04
CA ILE A 345 2.06 -14.93 -27.31
C ILE A 345 0.78 -15.57 -27.85
N GLU A 346 -0.11 -15.91 -26.93
CA GLU A 346 -1.45 -16.44 -27.19
C GLU A 346 -2.49 -15.43 -26.68
N ILE A 347 -3.22 -14.81 -27.60
CA ILE A 347 -4.23 -13.79 -27.28
C ILE A 347 -5.57 -14.47 -26.92
N PRO A 348 -6.11 -14.25 -25.70
CA PRO A 348 -7.34 -14.89 -25.23
C PRO A 348 -8.60 -14.47 -25.97
N GLN A 349 -9.67 -15.27 -25.84
CA GLN A 349 -10.93 -15.14 -26.57
C GLN A 349 -11.68 -13.82 -26.37
N LYS A 350 -11.58 -13.19 -25.19
CA LYS A 350 -12.39 -12.02 -24.86
C LYS A 350 -11.76 -10.68 -25.26
N ILE A 351 -10.57 -10.70 -25.89
CA ILE A 351 -9.89 -9.50 -26.35
C ILE A 351 -10.55 -9.00 -27.65
N ARG A 352 -11.00 -7.74 -27.65
CA ARG A 352 -11.61 -7.06 -28.81
C ARG A 352 -10.65 -6.17 -29.60
N VAL A 353 -9.63 -5.63 -28.95
CA VAL A 353 -8.70 -4.68 -29.55
C VAL A 353 -7.28 -5.03 -29.12
N ILE A 354 -6.36 -5.08 -30.09
CA ILE A 354 -4.93 -5.08 -29.79
C ILE A 354 -4.49 -3.63 -29.74
N ARG A 355 -4.28 -3.12 -28.52
CA ARG A 355 -4.03 -1.71 -28.28
C ARG A 355 -2.67 -1.24 -28.81
N SER A 356 -2.54 0.08 -28.88
CA SER A 356 -1.35 0.77 -29.36
C SER A 356 -0.10 0.29 -28.61
N ASN A 357 1.00 0.09 -29.33
CA ASN A 357 2.30 -0.35 -28.79
C ASN A 357 2.32 -1.68 -28.01
N THR A 358 1.22 -2.47 -27.96
CA THR A 358 1.10 -3.64 -27.06
C THR A 358 2.31 -4.57 -27.09
N PHE A 359 2.88 -4.85 -28.27
CA PHE A 359 4.07 -5.67 -28.50
C PHE A 359 5.19 -4.92 -29.23
N ARG A 360 5.22 -3.58 -29.13
CA ARG A 360 6.26 -2.77 -29.78
C ARG A 360 7.65 -3.20 -29.28
N CYS A 361 8.61 -3.33 -30.18
CA CYS A 361 9.98 -3.77 -29.89
C CYS A 361 10.05 -5.14 -29.17
N CYS A 362 9.10 -6.03 -29.43
CA CYS A 362 9.20 -7.43 -29.04
C CYS A 362 10.03 -8.21 -30.09
N ASN A 363 11.32 -7.89 -30.22
CA ASN A 363 12.18 -8.38 -31.31
C ASN A 363 12.29 -9.91 -31.39
N SER A 364 12.01 -10.65 -30.30
CA SER A 364 12.06 -12.11 -30.29
C SER A 364 10.75 -12.82 -30.64
N ILE A 365 9.63 -12.11 -30.75
CA ILE A 365 8.35 -12.75 -31.04
C ILE A 365 8.42 -13.35 -32.44
N ASN A 366 8.24 -14.66 -32.53
CA ASN A 366 8.17 -15.39 -33.80
C ASN A 366 6.80 -16.00 -34.06
N SER A 367 5.94 -16.05 -33.05
CA SER A 367 4.61 -16.66 -33.13
C SER A 367 3.59 -15.87 -32.31
N VAL A 368 2.53 -15.43 -32.99
CA VAL A 368 1.34 -14.83 -32.38
C VAL A 368 0.15 -15.71 -32.75
N VAL A 369 -0.57 -16.18 -31.74
CA VAL A 369 -1.79 -16.99 -31.92
C VAL A 369 -2.97 -16.22 -31.36
N PHE A 370 -4.00 -16.01 -32.17
CA PHE A 370 -5.25 -15.41 -31.73
C PHE A 370 -6.27 -16.51 -31.48
N TYR A 371 -6.76 -16.63 -30.23
CA TYR A 371 -7.93 -17.45 -29.91
C TYR A 371 -9.23 -16.63 -29.95
N SER A 372 -9.13 -15.30 -29.99
CA SER A 372 -10.27 -14.41 -30.17
C SER A 372 -10.76 -14.38 -31.61
N ASP A 373 -12.05 -14.60 -31.76
CA ASP A 373 -12.86 -14.44 -32.96
C ASP A 373 -13.70 -13.15 -32.91
N ILE A 374 -13.37 -12.22 -32.00
CA ILE A 374 -14.05 -10.93 -31.84
C ILE A 374 -13.11 -9.73 -31.90
N ILE A 375 -11.85 -9.92 -32.32
CA ILE A 375 -10.92 -8.78 -32.49
C ILE A 375 -11.39 -7.93 -33.66
N GLU A 376 -11.67 -6.66 -33.40
CA GLU A 376 -12.16 -5.71 -34.39
C GLU A 376 -11.04 -4.81 -34.92
N GLU A 377 -10.01 -4.57 -34.10
CA GLU A 377 -8.99 -3.54 -34.37
C GLU A 377 -7.59 -3.95 -33.89
N ILE A 378 -6.59 -3.62 -34.70
CA ILE A 378 -5.18 -3.63 -34.35
C ILE A 378 -4.67 -2.19 -34.43
N GLU A 379 -4.45 -1.57 -33.27
CA GLU A 379 -4.11 -0.15 -33.16
C GLU A 379 -2.65 0.15 -33.52
N ALA A 380 -2.31 1.44 -33.50
CA ALA A 380 -1.04 1.98 -33.94
C ALA A 380 0.17 1.31 -33.26
N PHE A 381 1.15 0.91 -34.09
CA PHE A 381 2.41 0.31 -33.65
C PHE A 381 2.30 -0.96 -32.78
N ALA A 382 1.13 -1.62 -32.74
CA ALA A 382 0.88 -2.78 -31.88
C ALA A 382 1.94 -3.89 -31.95
N PHE A 383 2.52 -4.15 -33.13
CA PHE A 383 3.59 -5.13 -33.37
C PHE A 383 4.80 -4.48 -34.06
N ALA A 384 4.98 -3.15 -33.93
CA ALA A 384 6.12 -2.48 -34.53
C ALA A 384 7.46 -3.05 -33.99
N TYR A 385 8.46 -3.20 -34.85
CA TYR A 385 9.79 -3.75 -34.52
C TYR A 385 9.77 -5.21 -33.99
N CYS A 386 8.72 -5.98 -34.30
CA CYS A 386 8.71 -7.44 -34.09
C CYS A 386 9.53 -8.15 -35.18
N GLU A 387 10.85 -7.95 -35.18
CA GLU A 387 11.73 -8.34 -36.28
C GLU A 387 11.70 -9.85 -36.61
N LYS A 388 11.58 -10.73 -35.62
CA LYS A 388 11.53 -12.20 -35.83
C LYS A 388 10.15 -12.75 -36.16
N LEU A 389 9.14 -11.90 -36.27
CA LEU A 389 7.78 -12.31 -36.56
C LEU A 389 7.69 -12.81 -38.00
N PHE A 390 7.56 -14.12 -38.20
CA PHE A 390 7.63 -14.72 -39.54
C PHE A 390 6.28 -14.84 -40.23
N ARG A 391 5.25 -15.21 -39.46
CA ARG A 391 3.90 -15.44 -39.97
C ARG A 391 2.85 -15.02 -38.96
N VAL A 392 1.81 -14.35 -39.45
CA VAL A 392 0.62 -14.02 -38.67
C VAL A 392 -0.64 -14.34 -39.48
N VAL A 393 -1.63 -14.91 -38.80
CA VAL A 393 -2.99 -15.06 -39.34
C VAL A 393 -3.86 -14.03 -38.63
N ILE A 394 -4.31 -13.02 -39.36
CA ILE A 394 -5.18 -11.98 -38.81
C ILE A 394 -6.60 -12.56 -38.65
N PRO A 395 -7.26 -12.40 -37.49
CA PRO A 395 -8.61 -12.92 -37.27
C PRO A 395 -9.63 -12.41 -38.29
N GLN A 396 -10.66 -13.22 -38.59
CA GLN A 396 -11.70 -12.90 -39.59
C GLN A 396 -12.59 -11.71 -39.24
N THR A 397 -12.52 -11.21 -38.01
CA THR A 397 -13.32 -10.08 -37.54
C THR A 397 -12.61 -8.74 -37.59
N VAL A 398 -11.31 -8.73 -37.89
CA VAL A 398 -10.53 -7.48 -37.90
C VAL A 398 -11.03 -6.58 -39.03
N LYS A 399 -11.37 -5.35 -38.68
CA LYS A 399 -11.87 -4.29 -39.57
C LYS A 399 -10.79 -3.25 -39.87
N THR A 400 -9.91 -2.97 -38.91
CA THR A 400 -8.89 -1.92 -39.02
C THR A 400 -7.52 -2.42 -38.57
N ILE A 401 -6.49 -2.05 -39.35
CA ILE A 401 -5.08 -2.17 -38.96
C ILE A 401 -4.50 -0.77 -39.07
N GLU A 402 -4.12 -0.16 -37.95
CA GLU A 402 -3.76 1.25 -37.89
C GLU A 402 -2.30 1.55 -38.26
N ARG A 403 -1.88 2.80 -38.02
CA ARG A 403 -0.58 3.35 -38.39
C ARG A 403 0.56 2.52 -37.82
N GLY A 404 1.48 2.10 -38.69
CA GLY A 404 2.71 1.42 -38.27
C GLY A 404 2.54 0.10 -37.50
N SER A 405 1.33 -0.50 -37.46
CA SER A 405 1.04 -1.65 -36.59
C SER A 405 1.99 -2.83 -36.76
N PHE A 406 2.54 -3.05 -37.95
CA PHE A 406 3.56 -4.08 -38.22
C PHE A 406 4.87 -3.47 -38.76
N SER A 407 5.10 -2.17 -38.60
CA SER A 407 6.32 -1.52 -39.11
C SER A 407 7.59 -2.20 -38.59
N ASN A 408 8.63 -2.32 -39.44
CA ASN A 408 9.90 -3.00 -39.15
C ASN A 408 9.77 -4.48 -38.73
N CYS A 409 8.71 -5.19 -39.14
CA CYS A 409 8.65 -6.65 -39.06
C CYS A 409 9.46 -7.29 -40.21
N THR A 410 10.78 -7.22 -40.13
CA THR A 410 11.70 -7.54 -41.23
C THR A 410 11.68 -9.01 -41.69
N HIS A 411 11.25 -9.96 -40.84
CA HIS A 411 11.14 -11.38 -41.22
C HIS A 411 9.70 -11.80 -41.56
N LEU A 412 8.73 -10.88 -41.57
CA LEU A 412 7.33 -11.21 -41.83
C LEU A 412 7.13 -11.57 -43.31
N LYS A 413 7.09 -12.87 -43.62
CA LYS A 413 6.94 -13.37 -45.00
C LYS A 413 5.51 -13.69 -45.38
N THR A 414 4.66 -14.03 -44.40
CA THR A 414 3.28 -14.46 -44.67
C THR A 414 2.31 -13.77 -43.75
N LEU A 415 1.40 -13.01 -44.34
CA LEU A 415 0.30 -12.36 -43.65
C LEU A 415 -1.01 -12.69 -44.37
N LYS A 416 -1.93 -13.36 -43.67
CA LYS A 416 -3.25 -13.68 -44.23
C LYS A 416 -4.27 -12.67 -43.73
N PHE A 417 -4.86 -11.93 -44.67
CA PHE A 417 -5.90 -10.96 -44.38
C PHE A 417 -7.29 -11.57 -44.43
N PRO A 418 -8.22 -11.14 -43.57
CA PRO A 418 -9.63 -11.44 -43.72
C PRO A 418 -10.29 -10.51 -44.74
N LYS A 419 -11.45 -10.93 -45.27
CA LYS A 419 -12.24 -10.11 -46.21
C LYS A 419 -12.88 -8.88 -45.56
N THR A 420 -12.86 -8.80 -44.23
CA THR A 420 -13.53 -7.78 -43.41
C THR A 420 -12.73 -6.49 -43.23
N ILE A 421 -11.44 -6.46 -43.62
CA ILE A 421 -10.60 -5.27 -43.44
C ILE A 421 -11.14 -4.13 -44.30
N LYS A 422 -11.50 -3.02 -43.66
CA LYS A 422 -11.99 -1.81 -44.29
C LYS A 422 -10.92 -0.76 -44.51
N LYS A 423 -9.92 -0.71 -43.61
CA LYS A 423 -8.92 0.37 -43.61
C LYS A 423 -7.55 -0.13 -43.16
N PHE A 424 -6.52 0.30 -43.88
CA PHE A 424 -5.13 0.26 -43.46
C PHE A 424 -4.68 1.66 -43.06
N GLY A 425 -3.96 1.77 -41.96
CA GLY A 425 -3.32 3.00 -41.51
C GLY A 425 -1.98 3.22 -42.20
N HIS A 426 -1.57 4.49 -42.21
CA HIS A 426 -0.30 4.94 -42.78
C HIS A 426 0.89 4.08 -42.33
N ALA A 427 1.74 3.67 -43.26
CA ALA A 427 2.96 2.91 -42.98
C ALA A 427 2.76 1.61 -42.15
N CYS A 428 1.56 1.02 -42.13
CA CYS A 428 1.25 -0.17 -41.32
C CYS A 428 2.17 -1.37 -41.58
N PHE A 429 2.74 -1.49 -42.77
CA PHE A 429 3.73 -2.50 -43.15
C PHE A 429 5.09 -1.93 -43.58
N TYR A 430 5.44 -0.71 -43.15
CA TYR A 430 6.72 -0.07 -43.50
C TYR A 430 7.90 -0.98 -43.09
N ARG A 431 8.87 -1.19 -43.99
CA ARG A 431 10.04 -2.07 -43.79
C ARG A 431 9.70 -3.50 -43.32
N CYS A 432 8.57 -4.06 -43.77
CA CYS A 432 8.25 -5.48 -43.57
C CYS A 432 8.96 -6.37 -44.60
N GLY A 433 9.28 -7.62 -44.20
CA GLY A 433 9.82 -8.66 -45.10
C GLY A 433 8.81 -9.29 -46.07
N LEU A 434 7.69 -8.61 -46.33
CA LEU A 434 6.60 -9.14 -47.14
C LEU A 434 6.95 -9.05 -48.62
N ASP A 435 6.84 -10.17 -49.35
CA ASP A 435 6.87 -10.15 -50.81
C ASP A 435 5.57 -9.53 -51.31
N ASN A 436 5.68 -8.47 -52.12
CA ASN A 436 4.54 -7.78 -52.73
C ASN A 436 3.61 -8.72 -53.52
N LYS A 437 4.11 -9.87 -54.00
CA LYS A 437 3.30 -10.87 -54.72
C LYS A 437 2.44 -11.76 -53.81
N LEU A 438 2.69 -11.77 -52.50
CA LEU A 438 2.00 -12.63 -51.52
C LEU A 438 0.97 -11.88 -50.67
N LEU A 439 0.85 -10.57 -50.87
CA LEU A 439 -0.12 -9.69 -50.23
C LEU A 439 -1.47 -9.84 -50.93
N ASN A 440 -2.27 -10.84 -50.54
CA ASN A 440 -3.69 -10.95 -50.93
C ASN A 440 -4.52 -9.90 -50.17
N ILE A 441 -4.27 -8.62 -50.45
CA ILE A 441 -4.99 -7.50 -49.85
C ILE A 441 -6.36 -7.39 -50.52
N PRO A 442 -7.47 -7.25 -49.77
CA PRO A 442 -8.77 -6.99 -50.36
C PRO A 442 -8.75 -5.69 -51.16
N GLN A 443 -9.19 -5.72 -52.43
CA GLN A 443 -9.09 -4.58 -53.36
C GLN A 443 -9.75 -3.30 -52.83
N HIS A 444 -10.86 -3.44 -52.09
CA HIS A 444 -11.57 -2.33 -51.45
C HIS A 444 -10.80 -1.64 -50.31
N ALA A 445 -9.69 -2.22 -49.85
CA ALA A 445 -8.85 -1.67 -48.80
C ALA A 445 -7.53 -1.06 -49.34
N ILE A 446 -7.28 -1.15 -50.66
CA ILE A 446 -6.02 -0.73 -51.28
C ILE A 446 -5.86 0.80 -51.36
N GLU A 447 -6.96 1.55 -51.43
CA GLU A 447 -6.96 3.02 -51.60
C GLU A 447 -6.21 3.81 -50.50
N ASN A 448 -5.84 3.17 -49.38
CA ASN A 448 -5.12 3.81 -48.26
C ASN A 448 -3.68 3.30 -48.06
N LEU A 449 -3.17 2.42 -48.92
CA LEU A 449 -1.83 1.81 -48.78
C LEU A 449 -0.72 2.56 -49.53
N GLU A 450 -1.06 3.55 -50.36
CA GLU A 450 -0.15 4.09 -51.38
C GLU A 450 0.94 5.06 -50.90
N GLU A 451 1.03 5.40 -49.61
CA GLU A 451 2.18 6.14 -49.08
C GLU A 451 3.27 5.18 -48.57
N ARG A 452 3.89 4.44 -49.50
CA ARG A 452 5.23 3.86 -49.30
C ARG A 452 6.25 4.90 -49.75
N GLU A 453 6.56 5.88 -48.90
CA GLU A 453 7.79 6.65 -49.12
C GLU A 453 9.01 5.75 -48.88
N GLU A 454 10.00 5.94 -49.77
CA GLU A 454 11.13 5.08 -50.14
C GLU A 454 12.00 4.51 -49.00
#